data_AF-A0A392QFD1-F1
#
_entry.id   AF-A0A392QFD1-F1
#
_cell.length_a   1.000
_cell.length_b   1.000
_cell.length_c   1.000
_cell.angle_alpha   90.00
_cell.angle_beta   90.00
_cell.angle_gamma   90.00
#
_symmetry.space_group_name_H-M   'P 1'
#
loop_
_entity.id
_entity.type
_entity.pdbx_description
1 polymer ?
#
loop_
_entity_poly.entity_id
_entity_poly.type
_entity_poly.pdbx_seq_one_letter_code
_entity_poly.pdbx_strand_id
1 'polypeptide(L)' 'MTDIFEGSIIRAARRLDEFLNQLRAAADAVGEADLEKKFAAASESLRR' A
#
# COMPACT_ATOMS: atom_id res chain seq x y z
N MET A 1 4.19 22.26 -11.98
CA MET A 1 3.68 22.19 -10.61
C MET A 1 2.33 21.50 -10.72
N THR A 2 2.15 20.31 -10.17
CA THR A 2 0.92 19.52 -10.37
C THR A 2 -0.29 20.26 -9.78
N ASP A 3 -1.45 20.22 -10.44
CA ASP A 3 -2.72 20.80 -9.95
C ASP A 3 -3.31 20.05 -8.73
N ILE A 4 -2.52 19.15 -8.13
CA ILE A 4 -2.92 18.30 -7.03
C ILE A 4 -2.47 18.95 -5.72
N PHE A 5 -3.43 19.28 -4.86
CA PHE A 5 -3.15 19.73 -3.49
C PHE A 5 -2.32 18.69 -2.73
N GLU A 6 -1.29 19.12 -2.01
CA GLU A 6 -0.40 18.25 -1.22
C GLU A 6 -1.17 17.35 -0.24
N GLY A 7 -2.20 17.90 0.40
CA GLY A 7 -3.07 17.13 1.30
C GLY A 7 -3.81 15.98 0.60
N SER A 8 -4.10 16.08 -0.70
CA SER A 8 -4.70 15.00 -1.48
C SER A 8 -3.70 13.87 -1.72
N ILE A 9 -2.42 14.18 -1.93
CA ILE A 9 -1.35 13.18 -2.06
C ILE A 9 -1.15 12.45 -0.74
N ILE A 10 -1.07 13.17 0.37
CA ILE A 10 -0.90 12.58 1.71
C ILE A 10 -2.05 11.62 2.05
N ARG A 11 -3.31 12.03 1.77
CA ARG A 11 -4.47 11.16 1.99
C ARG A 11 -4.46 9.93 1.08
N ALA A 12 -4.09 10.10 -0.19
CA ALA A 12 -3.99 8.99 -1.14
C ALA A 12 -2.92 7.98 -0.71
N ALA A 13 -1.75 8.44 -0.24
CA ALA A 13 -0.68 7.57 0.25
C ALA A 13 -1.11 6.74 1.47
N ARG A 14 -1.80 7.36 2.44
CA ARG A 14 -2.35 6.63 3.61
C ARG A 14 -3.37 5.58 3.21
N ARG A 15 -4.29 5.93 2.31
CA ARG A 15 -5.31 5.00 1.80
C ARG A 15 -4.69 3.85 0.99
N LEU A 16 -3.62 4.12 0.25
CA LEU A 16 -2.88 3.10 -0.47
C LEU A 16 -2.17 2.13 0.49
N ASP A 17 -1.57 2.63 1.56
CA ASP A 17 -0.95 1.79 2.59
C ASP A 17 -1.95 0.86 3.29
N GLU A 18 -3.15 1.37 3.62
CA GLU A 18 -4.25 0.55 4.15
C GLU A 18 -4.66 -0.56 3.16
N PHE A 19 -4.81 -0.20 1.89
CA PHE A 19 -5.17 -1.15 0.84
C PHE A 19 -4.11 -2.24 0.63
N LEU A 20 -2.83 -1.90 0.66
CA LEU A 20 -1.74 -2.88 0.58
C LEU A 20 -1.75 -3.87 1.75
N ASN A 21 -2.10 -3.42 2.95
CA ASN A 21 -2.25 -4.31 4.10
C ASN A 21 -3.45 -5.27 3.96
N GLN A 22 -4.56 -4.82 3.37
CA GLN A 22 -5.69 -5.68 3.03
C GLN A 22 -5.32 -6.74 1.99
N LEU A 23 -4.58 -6.34 0.95
CA LEU A 23 -4.09 -7.26 -0.08
C LEU A 23 -3.07 -8.26 0.47
N ARG A 24 -2.20 -7.85 1.40
CA ARG A 24 -1.29 -8.75 2.11
C ARG A 24 -2.07 -9.84 2.86
N ALA A 25 -3.09 -9.46 3.63
CA ALA A 25 -3.92 -10.41 4.35
C ALA A 25 -4.68 -11.36 3.40
N ALA A 26 -5.14 -10.87 2.25
CA ALA A 26 -5.77 -11.70 1.24
C ALA A 26 -4.78 -12.70 0.61
N ALA A 27 -3.54 -12.27 0.33
CA ALA A 27 -2.48 -13.13 -0.19
C ALA A 27 -2.10 -14.25 0.79
N ASP A 28 -1.97 -13.93 2.08
CA ASP A 28 -1.76 -14.91 3.15
C ASP A 28 -2.91 -15.93 3.22
N ALA A 29 -4.16 -15.45 3.18
CA ALA A 29 -5.35 -16.32 3.24
C ALA A 29 -5.45 -17.31 2.06
N VAL A 30 -4.86 -17.01 0.91
CA VAL A 30 -4.84 -17.91 -0.26
C VAL A 30 -3.52 -18.67 -0.42
N GLY A 31 -2.54 -18.46 0.48
CA GLY A 31 -1.23 -19.13 0.46
C GLY A 31 -0.24 -18.56 -0.57
N GLU A 32 -0.46 -17.35 -1.09
CA GLU A 32 0.41 -16.71 -2.08
C GLU A 32 1.53 -15.89 -1.42
N ALA A 33 2.53 -16.59 -0.90
CA ALA A 33 3.62 -16.01 -0.11
C ALA A 33 4.47 -14.97 -0.87
N ASP A 34 4.66 -15.12 -2.18
CA ASP A 34 5.41 -14.12 -2.96
C ASP A 34 4.63 -12.82 -3.12
N LEU A 35 3.30 -12.91 -3.19
CA LEU A 35 2.43 -11.75 -3.31
C LEU A 35 2.31 -11.02 -1.97
N GLU A 36 2.20 -11.76 -0.87
CA GLU A 36 2.26 -11.23 0.49
C GLU A 36 3.53 -10.37 0.71
N LYS A 37 4.70 -10.92 0.37
CA LYS A 37 5.99 -10.20 0.49
C LYS A 37 6.05 -8.94 -0.37
N LYS A 38 5.52 -8.99 -1.60
CA LYS A 38 5.46 -7.83 -2.49
C LYS A 38 4.59 -6.71 -1.90
N PHE A 39 3.44 -7.04 -1.33
CA PHE A 39 2.57 -6.04 -0.69
C PHE A 39 3.20 -5.46 0.59
N ALA A 40 3.89 -6.27 1.38
CA ALA A 40 4.63 -5.79 2.54
C ALA A 40 5.74 -4.79 2.15
N ALA A 41 6.56 -5.12 1.15
CA ALA A 41 7.62 -4.24 0.67
C ALA A 41 7.07 -2.93 0.06
N ALA A 42 5.95 -3.01 -0.66
CA ALA A 42 5.27 -1.83 -1.21
C ALA A 42 4.75 -0.90 -0.10
N SER A 43 4.12 -1.46 0.95
CA SER A 43 3.63 -0.70 2.10
C SER A 43 4.77 0.01 2.84
N GLU A 44 5.90 -0.67 3.05
CA GLU A 44 7.10 -0.07 3.66
C GLU A 44 7.64 1.11 2.82
N SER A 45 7.61 1.01 1.50
CA SER A 45 8.10 2.07 0.62
C SER A 45 7.29 3.38 0.68
N LEU A 46 6.02 3.31 1.09
CA LEU A 46 5.12 4.47 1.23
C LEU A 46 5.28 5.23 2.54
N ARG A 47 5.90 4.60 3.55
CA ARG A 47 6.04 5.16 4.90
C ARG A 47 7.35 5.96 5.08
N ARG A 48 8.13 6.16 4.01
CA ARG A 48 9.41 6.88 4.02
C ARG A 48 9.25 8.39 3.89
#